data_AF-E4Z709-F1
#
_entry.id   AF-E4Z709-F1
#
_cell.length_a   1.000
_cell.length_b   1.000
_cell.length_c   1.000
_cell.angle_alpha   90.00
_cell.angle_beta   90.00
_cell.angle_gamma   90.00
#
_symmetry.space_group_name_H-M   'P 1'
#
loop_
_entity.id
_entity.type
_entity.pdbx_description
1 polymer ?
#
loop_
_entity_poly.entity_id
_entity_poly.type
_entity_poly.pdbx_seq_one_letter_code
_entity_poly.pdbx_strand_id
1 'polypeptide(L)'
;LQNACGTDLKMYCTDVEAGHGRRINCLVTLMKKKPKSLSEPCLDKLHERRDMWQKAQSMKIEGVEDLYYSIQKSHHANYLFGILAGICLILVGCGMSLGRITARAKERKAL
;
A
#
# COMPACT_ATOMS: atom_id res chain seq x y z
N LEU A 1 1.60 14.78 -3.25
CA LEU A 1 2.15 15.23 -4.56
C LEU A 1 1.28 16.31 -5.21
N GLN A 2 -0.02 16.06 -5.43
CA GLN A 2 -0.91 17.01 -6.15
C GLN A 2 -0.94 18.43 -5.55
N ASN A 3 -1.05 18.56 -4.23
CA ASN A 3 -1.04 19.88 -3.59
C ASN A 3 0.31 20.61 -3.68
N ALA A 4 1.43 19.88 -3.57
CA ALA A 4 2.76 20.51 -3.55
C ALA A 4 3.19 21.01 -4.92
N CYS A 5 2.88 20.26 -6.00
CA CYS A 5 3.28 20.61 -7.36
C CYS A 5 2.18 21.34 -8.15
N GLY A 6 1.06 21.72 -7.53
CA GLY A 6 -0.09 22.29 -8.25
C GLY A 6 0.25 23.59 -8.99
N THR A 7 1.08 24.45 -8.38
CA THR A 7 1.54 25.71 -8.99
C THR A 7 2.56 25.47 -10.09
N ASP A 8 3.57 24.62 -9.85
CA ASP A 8 4.59 24.27 -10.85
C ASP A 8 3.96 23.61 -12.09
N LEU A 9 2.93 22.81 -11.89
CA LEU A 9 2.22 22.16 -12.97
C LEU A 9 1.47 23.15 -13.88
N LYS A 10 0.95 24.24 -13.31
CA LYS A 10 0.31 25.34 -14.04
C LYS A 10 1.33 26.31 -14.67
N MET A 11 2.55 26.35 -14.17
CA MET A 11 3.61 27.20 -14.74
C MET A 11 4.32 26.52 -15.91
N TYR A 12 4.57 25.20 -15.80
CA TYR A 12 5.49 24.51 -16.71
C TYR A 12 4.87 23.37 -17.53
N CYS A 13 3.72 22.83 -17.12
CA CYS A 13 3.11 21.65 -17.74
C CYS A 13 1.61 21.86 -18.02
N THR A 14 1.26 23.05 -18.53
CA THR A 14 -0.11 23.43 -18.92
C THR A 14 -0.60 22.67 -20.13
N ASP A 15 0.29 22.48 -21.11
CA ASP A 15 -0.05 21.90 -22.42
C ASP A 15 -0.10 20.37 -22.37
N VAL A 16 0.22 19.78 -21.22
CA VAL A 16 0.20 18.35 -20.99
C VAL A 16 -1.19 17.94 -20.51
N GLU A 17 -1.89 17.17 -21.34
CA GLU A 17 -3.17 16.59 -20.95
C GLU A 17 -3.08 15.81 -19.64
N ALA A 18 -4.10 15.98 -18.81
CA ALA A 18 -4.26 15.20 -17.58
C ALA A 18 -4.42 13.70 -17.87
N GLY A 19 -4.11 12.87 -16.87
CA GLY A 19 -4.17 11.41 -16.97
C GLY A 19 -2.81 10.73 -17.22
N HIS A 20 -2.79 9.42 -17.00
CA HIS A 20 -1.64 8.52 -17.26
C HIS A 20 -0.30 8.96 -16.65
N GLY A 21 -0.32 9.81 -15.61
CA GLY A 21 0.90 10.35 -15.01
C GLY A 21 1.71 11.29 -15.91
N ARG A 22 1.22 11.70 -17.08
CA ARG A 22 1.95 12.55 -18.05
C ARG A 22 2.45 13.85 -17.44
N ARG A 23 1.59 14.50 -16.66
CA ARG A 23 1.87 15.74 -15.92
C ARG A 23 3.00 15.57 -14.89
N ILE A 24 3.06 14.41 -14.23
CA ILE A 24 4.15 14.09 -13.30
C ILE A 24 5.43 13.80 -14.09
N ASN A 25 5.35 13.10 -15.22
CA ASN A 25 6.52 12.84 -16.07
C ASN A 25 7.14 14.16 -16.59
N CYS A 26 6.32 15.12 -17.00
CA CYS A 26 6.76 16.47 -17.37
C CYS A 26 7.56 17.13 -16.23
N LEU A 27 7.04 17.12 -15.01
CA LEU A 27 7.73 17.65 -13.83
C LEU A 27 9.02 16.89 -13.49
N VAL A 28 9.04 15.56 -13.63
CA VAL A 28 10.25 14.75 -13.42
C VAL A 28 11.32 15.08 -14.47
N THR A 29 10.94 15.32 -15.72
CA THR A 29 11.86 15.76 -16.77
C THR A 29 12.40 17.17 -16.48
N LEU A 30 11.53 18.09 -16.02
CA LEU A 30 11.92 19.44 -15.62
C LEU A 30 12.88 19.41 -14.43
N MET A 31 12.59 18.59 -13.41
CA MET A 31 13.45 18.38 -12.26
C MET A 31 14.86 17.95 -12.67
N LYS A 32 14.99 17.05 -13.66
CA LYS A 32 16.30 16.60 -14.18
C LYS A 32 17.06 17.68 -14.95
N LYS A 33 16.35 18.54 -15.69
CA LYS A 33 16.95 19.58 -16.53
C LYS A 33 17.26 20.86 -15.75
N LYS A 34 16.35 21.28 -14.88
CA LYS A 34 16.33 22.56 -14.17
C LYS A 34 15.73 22.38 -12.77
N PRO A 35 16.43 21.74 -11.82
CA PRO A 35 15.89 21.49 -10.49
C PRO A 35 15.53 22.79 -9.73
N LYS A 36 16.26 23.89 -9.98
CA LYS A 36 16.04 25.20 -9.33
C LYS A 36 14.81 25.96 -9.82
N SER A 37 14.15 25.53 -10.91
CA SER A 37 12.96 26.22 -11.41
C SER A 37 11.66 25.74 -10.76
N LEU A 38 11.69 24.58 -10.09
CA LEU A 38 10.55 24.04 -9.37
C LEU A 38 10.51 24.61 -7.94
N SER A 39 9.30 24.75 -7.39
CA SER A 39 9.17 25.07 -5.97
C SER A 39 9.82 23.99 -5.10
N GLU A 40 10.48 24.42 -4.02
CA GLU A 40 11.11 23.54 -3.03
C GLU A 40 10.16 22.43 -2.51
N PRO A 41 8.89 22.72 -2.11
CA PRO A 41 7.97 21.67 -1.68
C PRO A 41 7.58 20.68 -2.78
N CYS A 42 7.53 21.12 -4.05
CA CYS A 42 7.28 20.22 -5.17
C CYS A 42 8.48 19.32 -5.44
N LEU A 43 9.69 19.90 -5.41
CA LEU A 43 10.94 19.19 -5.62
C LEU A 43 11.12 18.05 -4.62
N ASP A 44 10.96 18.33 -3.33
CA ASP A 44 11.07 17.32 -2.27
C ASP A 44 10.07 16.17 -2.47
N LYS A 45 8.82 16.50 -2.80
CA LYS A 45 7.79 15.48 -3.02
C LYS A 45 8.01 14.67 -4.30
N LEU A 46 8.62 15.25 -5.32
CA LEU A 46 9.03 14.53 -6.52
C LEU A 46 10.20 13.58 -6.23
N HIS A 47 11.18 14.02 -5.43
CA HIS A 47 12.28 13.18 -4.97
C HIS A 47 11.79 11.99 -4.16
N GLU A 48 10.96 12.23 -3.13
CA GLU A 48 10.36 11.19 -2.29
C GLU A 48 9.63 10.15 -3.15
N ARG A 49 8.80 10.60 -4.10
CA ARG A 49 8.10 9.70 -5.01
C ARG A 49 9.10 8.90 -5.84
N ARG A 50 10.02 9.55 -6.54
CA ARG A 50 11.00 8.88 -7.42
C ARG A 50 11.76 7.79 -6.67
N ASP A 51 12.22 8.07 -5.46
CA ASP A 51 13.02 7.14 -4.68
C ASP A 51 12.21 5.90 -4.28
N MET A 52 10.91 6.04 -4.00
CA MET A 52 10.02 4.88 -3.78
C MET A 52 9.87 4.04 -5.06
N TRP A 53 9.65 4.67 -6.21
CA TRP A 53 9.50 3.95 -7.49
C TRP A 53 10.79 3.24 -7.90
N GLN A 54 11.95 3.87 -7.69
CA GLN A 54 13.25 3.26 -7.97
C GLN A 54 13.49 2.03 -7.09
N LYS A 55 13.18 2.11 -5.79
CA LYS A 55 13.25 0.97 -4.87
C LYS A 55 12.34 -0.17 -5.34
N ALA A 56 11.12 0.14 -5.74
CA ALA A 56 10.17 -0.86 -6.26
C ALA A 56 10.68 -1.50 -7.56
N GLN A 57 11.24 -0.72 -8.49
CA GLN A 57 11.75 -1.22 -9.77
C GLN A 57 13.02 -2.08 -9.59
N SER A 58 13.83 -1.81 -8.57
CA SER A 58 15.00 -2.63 -8.24
C SER A 58 14.68 -3.98 -7.61
N MET A 59 13.45 -4.18 -7.10
CA MET A 59 13.00 -5.48 -6.61
C MET A 59 12.54 -6.33 -7.79
N LYS A 60 13.50 -6.99 -8.44
CA LYS A 60 13.22 -8.05 -9.40
C LYS A 60 12.85 -9.31 -8.61
N ILE A 61 11.58 -9.68 -8.63
CA ILE A 61 11.09 -10.87 -7.94
C ILE A 61 11.20 -12.05 -8.91
N GLU A 62 12.28 -12.83 -8.81
CA GLU A 62 12.50 -14.00 -9.67
C GLU A 62 12.06 -15.28 -8.94
N GLY A 63 10.79 -15.34 -8.56
CA GLY A 63 10.16 -16.54 -8.04
C GLY A 63 9.40 -16.36 -6.72
N VAL A 64 8.76 -17.44 -6.30
CA VAL A 64 7.96 -17.50 -5.06
C VAL A 64 8.82 -17.36 -3.80
N GLU A 65 10.10 -17.75 -3.86
CA GLU A 65 11.03 -17.67 -2.73
C GLU A 65 11.44 -16.21 -2.43
N ASP A 66 11.84 -15.44 -3.46
CA ASP A 66 12.14 -14.01 -3.34
C ASP A 66 10.91 -13.19 -2.95
N LEU A 67 9.72 -13.61 -3.42
CA LEU A 67 8.46 -13.01 -3.04
C LEU A 67 8.18 -13.22 -1.55
N TYR A 68 8.36 -14.44 -1.05
CA TYR A 68 8.17 -14.77 0.35
C TYR A 68 9.09 -13.94 1.27
N TYR A 69 10.37 -13.84 0.92
CA TYR A 69 11.34 -13.03 1.67
C TYR A 69 10.95 -11.53 1.70
N SER A 70 10.53 -11.00 0.55
CA SER A 70 10.13 -9.58 0.42
C SER A 70 8.83 -9.26 1.17
N ILE A 71 7.88 -10.20 1.18
CA ILE A 71 6.62 -10.06 1.92
C ILE A 71 6.90 -10.10 3.43
N GLN A 72 7.71 -11.05 3.91
CA GLN A 72 8.01 -11.22 5.33
C GLN A 72 8.75 -10.02 5.93
N LYS A 73 9.57 -9.32 5.12
CA LYS A 73 10.29 -8.11 5.55
C LYS A 73 9.36 -6.92 5.84
N SER A 74 8.14 -6.92 5.31
CA SER A 74 7.19 -5.84 5.52
C SER A 74 6.48 -6.00 6.87
N HIS A 75 6.59 -5.00 7.75
CA HIS A 75 5.96 -5.01 9.08
C HIS A 75 4.43 -5.26 9.02
N HIS A 76 3.78 -4.82 7.93
CA HIS A 76 2.36 -5.00 7.69
C HIS A 76 1.95 -6.45 7.38
N ALA A 77 2.83 -7.27 6.79
CA ALA A 77 2.46 -8.65 6.44
C ALA A 77 2.24 -9.47 7.71
N ASN A 78 3.19 -9.43 8.64
CA ASN A 78 3.09 -10.17 9.91
C ASN A 78 1.89 -9.71 10.74
N TYR A 79 1.60 -8.41 10.75
CA TYR A 79 0.43 -7.85 11.44
C TYR A 79 -0.90 -8.35 10.84
N LEU A 80 -1.03 -8.33 9.50
CA LEU A 80 -2.22 -8.81 8.80
C LEU A 80 -2.42 -10.32 8.99
N PHE A 81 -1.35 -11.12 8.90
CA PHE A 81 -1.42 -12.56 9.18
C PHE A 81 -1.85 -12.85 10.62
N GLY A 82 -1.32 -12.10 11.60
CA GLY A 82 -1.72 -12.24 13.00
C GLY A 82 -3.20 -11.93 13.22
N ILE A 83 -3.74 -10.87 12.59
CA ILE A 83 -5.15 -10.52 12.68
C ILE A 83 -6.03 -11.62 12.07
N LEU A 84 -5.69 -12.08 10.86
CA LEU A 84 -6.46 -13.13 10.18
C LEU A 84 -6.48 -14.42 11.00
N ALA A 85 -5.33 -14.84 11.53
CA ALA A 85 -5.24 -15.99 12.41
C ALA A 85 -6.09 -15.81 13.68
N GLY A 86 -6.06 -14.63 14.30
CA GLY A 86 -6.89 -14.29 15.47
C GLY A 86 -8.39 -14.38 15.17
N ILE A 87 -8.84 -13.83 14.05
CA ILE A 87 -10.25 -13.91 13.62
C ILE A 87 -10.67 -15.38 13.43
N CYS A 88 -9.85 -16.18 12.75
CA CYS A 88 -10.12 -17.60 12.55
C CYS A 88 -10.25 -18.36 13.88
N LEU A 89 -9.35 -18.10 14.84
CA LEU A 89 -9.40 -18.73 16.16
C LEU A 89 -10.65 -18.34 16.95
N ILE A 90 -11.07 -17.07 16.86
CA ILE A 90 -12.30 -16.59 17.49
C ILE A 90 -13.52 -17.29 16.88
N LEU A 91 -13.61 -17.35 15.54
CA LEU A 91 -14.72 -18.01 14.86
C LEU A 91 -14.82 -19.50 15.21
N VAL A 92 -13.70 -20.21 15.22
CA VAL A 92 -13.64 -21.63 15.61
C VAL A 92 -13.99 -21.80 17.09
N GLY A 93 -13.42 -20.99 17.98
CA GLY A 93 -13.68 -21.06 19.42
C GLY A 93 -15.13 -20.76 19.78
N CYS A 94 -15.71 -19.72 19.19
CA CYS A 94 -17.13 -19.39 19.35
C CYS A 94 -18.02 -20.49 18.76
N GLY A 95 -17.70 -20.99 17.55
CA GLY A 95 -18.45 -22.07 16.92
C GLY A 95 -18.48 -23.36 17.74
N MET A 96 -17.34 -23.76 18.31
CA MET A 96 -17.22 -24.96 19.14
C MET A 96 -17.93 -24.84 20.49
N SER A 97 -17.87 -23.67 21.13
CA SER A 97 -18.54 -23.42 22.41
C SER A 97 -20.06 -23.31 22.26
N LEU A 98 -20.54 -22.58 21.25
CA LEU A 98 -21.97 -22.48 20.92
C LEU A 98 -22.55 -23.86 20.55
N GLY A 99 -21.87 -24.63 19.71
CA GLY A 99 -22.30 -25.98 19.33
C GLY A 99 -22.48 -26.93 20.52
N ARG A 100 -21.54 -26.90 21.48
CA ARG A 100 -21.62 -27.72 22.71
C ARG A 100 -22.69 -27.25 23.68
N ILE A 101 -22.92 -25.94 23.80
CA ILE A 101 -23.99 -25.39 24.64
C ILE A 101 -25.37 -25.78 24.06
N THR A 102 -25.56 -25.66 22.75
CA THR A 102 -26.81 -26.08 22.09
C THR A 102 -27.05 -27.59 22.16
N ALA A 103 -26.00 -28.41 22.08
CA ALA A 103 -26.12 -29.86 22.24
C ALA A 103 -26.61 -30.25 23.64
N ARG A 104 -26.02 -29.66 24.70
CA ARG A 104 -26.44 -29.90 26.09
C ARG A 104 -27.83 -29.34 26.40
N ALA A 105 -28.21 -28.22 25.80
CA ALA A 105 -29.55 -27.65 25.95
C ALA A 105 -30.64 -28.53 25.29
N LYS A 106 -30.30 -29.22 24.19
CA LYS A 106 -31.19 -30.18 23.54
C LYS A 106 -31.40 -31.44 24.39
N GLU A 107 -30.35 -31.97 25.00
CA GLU A 107 -30.45 -33.14 25.89
C GLU A 107 -31.28 -32.85 27.15
N ARG A 108 -31.17 -31.65 27.75
CA ARG A 108 -31.98 -31.26 28.92
C ARG A 108 -33.46 -30.99 28.61
N LYS A 109 -33.83 -30.70 27.36
CA LYS A 109 -35.23 -30.52 26.94
C LYS A 109 -35.91 -31.82 26.51
N ALA A 110 -35.14 -32.91 26.37
CA ALA A 110 -35.64 -34.23 25.99
C ALA A 110 -35.95 -35.13 27.20
N LEU A 111 -35.80 -34.60 28.42
CA LEU A 111 -36.04 -35.23 29.72
C LEU A 111 -37.17 -34.47 30.43
#